data_AF-A0A535UKI3-F1
#
_entry.id   AF-A0A535UKI3-F1
#
_cell.length_a   1.000
_cell.length_b   1.000
_cell.length_c   1.000
_cell.angle_alpha   90.00
_cell.angle_beta   90.00
_cell.angle_gamma   90.00
#
_symmetry.space_group_name_H-M   'P 1'
#
loop_
_entity.id
_entity.type
_entity.pdbx_description
1 polymer ?
#
loop_
_entity_poly.entity_id
_entity_poly.type
_entity_poly.pdbx_seq_one_letter_code
_entity_poly.pdbx_strand_id
1 'polypeptide(L)'
;MSNDDFRRELGHTFDDVAGSPSSNLRDRVRSAVTQAPEARGPYWIAGVAACVIAVLIVGVLYVANRPNPPSLVAGGHETPSASPSPEATASPSAQPTAVPTQSALPPFVCGSTTWAPSQPASTPYTEHISDLRTGVHSGYDRLTITFDRVPGQVEFHPQSGTAFTLSPSGMRATLKGKNGILIVMQGTDMHTSYSGPTDIVTGYSGLAEVRRVEDFEGVVQLGLGVNGAACYRAFYLGSPARLVIDVQTAS
;
A
#
# COMPACT_ATOMS: atom_id res chain seq x y z
N MET A 1 -23.26 -51.71 19.94
CA MET A 1 -24.12 -50.51 19.98
C MET A 1 -24.77 -50.35 18.63
N SER A 2 -26.10 -50.22 18.58
CA SER A 2 -26.80 -50.02 17.31
C SER A 2 -26.57 -48.58 16.83
N ASN A 3 -26.65 -48.35 15.52
CA ASN A 3 -26.57 -47.01 14.91
C ASN A 3 -27.62 -46.05 15.49
N ASP A 4 -28.75 -46.60 15.97
CA ASP A 4 -29.84 -45.82 16.56
C ASP A 4 -29.50 -45.28 17.96
N ASP A 5 -28.70 -46.00 18.73
CA ASP A 5 -28.27 -45.56 20.07
C ASP A 5 -27.28 -44.41 19.95
N PHE A 6 -26.34 -44.52 19.00
CA PHE A 6 -25.34 -43.47 18.72
C PHE A 6 -25.98 -42.17 18.23
N ARG A 7 -27.04 -42.25 17.42
CA ARG A 7 -27.77 -41.06 16.93
C ARG A 7 -28.55 -40.36 18.05
N ARG A 8 -29.11 -41.10 19.00
CA ARG A 8 -29.79 -40.50 20.16
C ARG A 8 -28.80 -39.82 21.11
N GLU A 9 -27.64 -40.43 21.34
CA GLU A 9 -26.61 -39.87 22.22
C GLU A 9 -25.99 -38.57 21.65
N LEU A 10 -25.82 -38.50 20.32
CA LEU A 10 -25.44 -37.26 19.63
C LEU A 10 -26.51 -36.16 19.71
N GLY A 11 -27.79 -36.52 19.67
CA GLY A 11 -28.88 -35.54 19.82
C GLY A 11 -28.88 -34.91 21.22
N HIS A 12 -28.77 -35.73 22.26
CA HIS A 12 -28.78 -35.26 23.65
C HIS A 12 -27.55 -34.41 23.99
N THR A 13 -26.37 -34.74 23.47
CA THR A 13 -25.16 -33.92 23.68
C THR A 13 -25.23 -32.58 22.96
N PHE A 14 -25.89 -32.48 21.82
CA PHE A 14 -26.09 -31.20 21.13
C PHE A 14 -27.02 -30.26 21.91
N ASP A 15 -28.12 -30.79 22.47
CA ASP A 15 -29.07 -29.99 23.24
C ASP A 15 -28.51 -29.53 24.59
N ASP A 16 -27.66 -30.34 25.25
CA ASP A 16 -26.98 -29.96 26.49
C ASP A 16 -25.91 -28.87 26.28
N VAL A 17 -25.22 -28.87 25.13
CA VAL A 17 -24.19 -27.86 24.80
C VAL A 17 -24.81 -26.56 24.29
N ALA A 18 -25.96 -26.62 23.61
CA ALA A 18 -26.55 -25.45 22.96
C ALA A 18 -27.14 -24.42 23.95
N GLY A 19 -27.49 -24.82 25.18
CA GLY A 19 -28.12 -23.95 26.16
C GLY A 19 -29.49 -23.42 25.72
N SER A 20 -30.38 -23.11 26.66
CA SER A 20 -31.70 -22.58 26.30
C SER A 20 -31.57 -21.16 25.73
N PRO A 21 -32.19 -20.84 24.58
CA PRO A 21 -32.11 -19.50 24.00
C PRO A 21 -32.73 -18.46 24.96
N SER A 22 -31.94 -17.44 25.28
CA SER A 22 -32.31 -16.39 26.23
C SER A 22 -33.49 -15.56 25.68
N SER A 23 -34.64 -15.58 26.37
CA SER A 23 -35.91 -14.96 25.95
C SER A 23 -35.87 -13.43 25.83
N ASN A 24 -34.84 -12.82 26.38
CA ASN A 24 -34.57 -11.39 26.49
C ASN A 24 -33.86 -10.77 25.26
N LEU A 25 -33.55 -11.55 24.22
CA LEU A 25 -32.90 -11.04 23.00
C LEU A 25 -33.84 -10.11 22.20
N ARG A 26 -35.14 -10.46 22.13
CA ARG A 26 -36.14 -9.68 21.38
C ARG A 26 -36.36 -8.29 21.99
N ASP A 27 -36.29 -8.19 23.32
CA ASP A 27 -36.49 -6.92 24.01
C ASP A 27 -35.27 -5.99 23.86
N ARG A 28 -34.05 -6.54 23.84
CA ARG A 28 -32.83 -5.78 23.54
C ARG A 28 -32.81 -5.19 22.14
N VAL A 29 -33.25 -5.95 21.13
CA VAL A 29 -33.33 -5.47 19.74
C VAL A 29 -34.38 -4.36 19.62
N ARG A 30 -35.51 -4.45 20.32
CA ARG A 30 -36.51 -3.38 20.31
C ARG A 30 -36.03 -2.10 21.00
N SER A 31 -35.31 -2.20 22.13
CA SER A 31 -34.75 -1.02 22.81
C SER A 31 -33.68 -0.30 21.99
N ALA A 32 -32.90 -1.03 21.18
CA ALA A 32 -31.87 -0.43 20.34
C ALA A 32 -32.45 0.35 19.14
N VAL A 33 -33.65 0.01 18.68
CA VAL A 33 -34.32 0.67 17.55
C VAL A 33 -35.07 1.94 17.97
N THR A 34 -35.41 2.09 19.25
CA THR A 34 -36.18 3.25 19.75
C THR A 34 -35.32 4.41 20.27
N GLN A 35 -34.01 4.22 20.44
CA GLN A 35 -33.11 5.33 20.78
C GLN A 35 -32.75 6.14 19.53
N ALA A 36 -33.48 7.23 19.30
CA ALA A 36 -33.08 8.28 18.38
C ALA A 36 -31.75 8.91 18.86
N PRO A 37 -30.77 9.16 17.97
CA PRO A 37 -29.51 9.77 18.36
C PRO A 37 -29.74 11.20 18.89
N GLU A 38 -29.21 11.50 20.07
CA GLU A 38 -29.29 12.81 20.68
C GLU A 38 -28.72 13.89 19.73
N ALA A 39 -29.52 14.93 19.49
CA ALA A 39 -29.10 16.09 18.71
C ALA A 39 -27.94 16.81 19.42
N ARG A 40 -26.72 16.65 18.92
CA ARG A 40 -25.51 17.33 19.42
C ARG A 40 -25.64 18.84 19.18
N GLY A 41 -25.58 19.62 20.26
CA GLY A 41 -25.75 21.08 20.27
C GLY A 41 -24.69 21.89 19.50
N PRO A 42 -24.91 23.21 19.35
CA PRO A 42 -24.26 24.08 18.36
C PRO A 42 -22.77 24.40 18.61
N TYR A 43 -22.14 23.84 19.64
CA TYR A 43 -20.75 24.15 20.01
C TYR A 43 -19.70 23.66 19.01
N TRP A 44 -20.07 22.77 18.08
CA TRP A 44 -19.16 22.26 17.04
C TRP A 44 -18.77 23.34 16.01
N ILE A 45 -19.65 24.33 15.78
CA ILE A 45 -19.42 25.41 14.80
C ILE A 45 -18.31 26.36 15.28
N ALA A 46 -18.19 26.58 16.59
CA ALA A 46 -17.15 27.41 17.18
C ALA A 46 -15.74 26.80 17.04
N GLY A 47 -15.63 25.48 17.09
CA GLY A 47 -14.35 24.77 16.90
C GLY A 47 -13.82 24.86 15.47
N VAL A 48 -14.71 24.76 14.48
CA VAL A 48 -14.33 24.84 13.05
C VAL A 48 -13.83 26.25 12.69
N ALA A 49 -14.47 27.30 13.21
CA ALA A 49 -14.06 28.67 12.92
C ALA A 49 -12.66 29.02 13.46
N ALA A 50 -12.29 28.52 14.65
CA ALA A 50 -10.97 28.76 15.22
C ALA A 50 -9.84 28.09 14.41
N CYS A 51 -10.07 26.88 13.90
CA CYS A 51 -9.09 26.17 13.07
C CYS A 51 -8.82 26.88 11.73
N VAL A 52 -9.84 27.47 11.10
CA VAL A 52 -9.67 28.19 9.82
C VAL A 52 -8.79 29.44 10.00
N ILE A 53 -8.96 30.18 11.11
CA ILE A 53 -8.16 31.39 11.38
C ILE A 53 -6.69 31.04 11.60
N ALA A 54 -6.39 29.95 12.31
CA ALA A 54 -5.01 29.51 12.54
C ALA A 54 -4.27 29.14 11.24
N VAL A 55 -4.95 28.45 10.32
CA VAL A 55 -4.37 28.04 9.02
C VAL A 55 -4.03 29.26 8.15
N LEU A 56 -4.87 30.30 8.17
CA LEU A 56 -4.64 31.52 7.38
C LEU A 56 -3.40 32.30 7.86
N ILE A 57 -3.16 32.37 9.17
CA ILE A 57 -2.00 33.07 9.74
C ILE A 57 -0.68 32.38 9.34
N VAL A 58 -0.65 31.04 9.38
CA VAL A 58 0.53 30.25 8.98
C VAL A 58 0.81 30.39 7.49
N GLY A 59 -0.24 30.42 6.65
CA GLY A 59 -0.09 30.64 5.21
C GLY A 59 0.54 31.99 4.85
N VAL A 60 0.16 33.07 5.55
CA VAL A 60 0.71 34.41 5.31
C VAL A 60 2.20 34.48 5.67
N LEU A 61 2.61 33.87 6.78
CA LEU A 61 4.01 33.87 7.22
C LEU A 61 4.93 33.09 6.26
N TYR A 62 4.43 32.04 5.63
CA TYR A 62 5.21 31.24 4.67
C TYR A 62 5.42 31.95 3.32
N VAL A 63 4.45 32.76 2.87
CA VAL A 63 4.57 33.52 1.61
C VAL A 63 5.51 34.72 1.77
N ALA A 64 5.55 35.35 2.95
CA ALA A 64 6.36 36.54 3.19
C ALA A 64 7.87 36.28 3.28
N ASN A 65 8.32 35.04 3.53
CA ASN A 65 9.71 34.75 3.87
C ASN A 65 10.37 33.69 2.96
N ARG A 66 10.39 33.91 1.64
CA ARG A 66 11.14 33.05 0.70
C ARG A 66 12.62 33.48 0.58
N PRO A 67 13.60 32.58 0.79
CA PRO A 67 15.01 32.85 0.49
C PRO A 67 15.30 32.84 -1.02
N ASN A 68 16.12 33.78 -1.51
CA ASN A 68 16.56 33.89 -2.90
C ASN A 68 17.71 32.90 -3.24
N PRO A 69 17.81 32.39 -4.48
CA PRO A 69 18.95 31.59 -4.94
C PRO A 69 20.16 32.46 -5.36
N PRO A 70 21.41 31.93 -5.30
CA PRO A 70 22.61 32.66 -5.69
C PRO A 70 22.81 32.73 -7.22
N SER A 71 23.39 33.84 -7.66
CA SER A 71 23.66 34.22 -9.06
C SER A 71 24.91 33.52 -9.64
N LEU A 72 24.82 33.13 -10.91
CA LEU A 72 25.92 32.64 -11.74
C LEU A 72 26.82 33.80 -12.19
N VAL A 73 28.14 33.66 -12.02
CA VAL A 73 29.15 34.57 -12.59
C VAL A 73 29.72 33.95 -13.87
N ALA A 74 29.72 34.75 -14.94
CA ALA A 74 30.35 34.46 -16.21
C ALA A 74 31.67 35.23 -16.35
N GLY A 75 32.63 34.61 -17.03
CA GLY A 75 33.87 35.20 -17.54
C GLY A 75 34.81 34.04 -17.90
N GLY A 76 35.45 33.94 -19.06
CA GLY A 76 35.65 34.84 -20.19
C GLY A 76 36.99 34.41 -20.83
N HIS A 77 36.95 34.11 -22.13
CA HIS A 77 38.03 34.18 -23.13
C HIS A 77 39.47 33.72 -22.81
N GLU A 78 40.01 32.75 -23.58
CA GLU A 78 41.11 32.96 -24.54
C GLU A 78 41.63 31.64 -25.16
N THR A 79 41.99 31.72 -26.44
CA THR A 79 42.73 30.72 -27.25
C THR A 79 43.95 31.50 -27.76
N PRO A 80 45.22 31.00 -27.73
CA PRO A 80 45.66 30.12 -28.82
C PRO A 80 46.88 29.17 -28.57
N SER A 81 46.97 28.17 -29.49
CA SER A 81 48.15 27.68 -30.24
C SER A 81 49.26 26.78 -29.62
N ALA A 82 49.43 25.65 -30.33
CA ALA A 82 50.64 24.88 -30.70
C ALA A 82 51.25 23.78 -29.78
N SER A 83 51.14 22.54 -30.31
CA SER A 83 52.01 21.33 -30.31
C SER A 83 53.46 21.45 -29.77
N PRO A 84 54.09 20.36 -29.23
CA PRO A 84 54.23 19.06 -29.91
C PRO A 84 54.06 17.77 -29.07
N SER A 85 53.87 16.67 -29.80
CA SER A 85 53.90 15.25 -29.41
C SER A 85 55.23 14.83 -28.74
N PRO A 86 55.23 13.80 -27.87
CA PRO A 86 55.82 12.53 -28.31
C PRO A 86 55.07 11.26 -27.89
N GLU A 87 55.51 10.18 -28.54
CA GLU A 87 55.06 8.80 -28.57
C GLU A 87 54.98 8.03 -27.23
N ALA A 88 53.94 7.18 -27.20
CA ALA A 88 53.88 5.78 -26.80
C ALA A 88 54.63 5.29 -25.53
N THR A 89 53.83 4.79 -24.58
CA THR A 89 54.15 3.55 -23.85
C THR A 89 52.86 2.78 -23.62
N ALA A 90 52.84 1.52 -24.10
CA ALA A 90 51.71 0.61 -24.02
C ALA A 90 51.36 0.25 -22.57
N SER A 91 50.06 0.16 -22.25
CA SER A 91 49.54 -0.38 -21.01
C SER A 91 48.47 -1.44 -21.32
N PRO A 92 48.36 -2.52 -20.55
CA PRO A 92 47.96 -3.83 -21.04
C PRO A 92 46.46 -3.96 -21.32
N SER A 93 46.18 -4.83 -22.29
CA SER A 93 44.88 -5.35 -22.70
C SER A 93 43.96 -5.63 -21.49
N ALA A 94 42.88 -4.87 -21.37
CA ALA A 94 41.78 -5.18 -20.45
C ALA A 94 41.03 -6.40 -20.98
N GLN A 95 41.24 -7.54 -20.33
CA GLN A 95 40.44 -8.74 -20.46
C GLN A 95 38.95 -8.39 -20.23
N PRO A 96 38.00 -8.85 -21.07
CA PRO A 96 36.60 -8.54 -20.87
C PRO A 96 36.15 -9.15 -19.54
N THR A 97 35.94 -8.28 -18.56
CA THR A 97 35.26 -8.64 -17.32
C THR A 97 33.83 -8.99 -17.72
N ALA A 98 33.44 -10.24 -17.49
CA ALA A 98 32.07 -10.68 -17.69
C ALA A 98 31.15 -9.78 -16.86
N VAL A 99 30.34 -8.98 -17.56
CA VAL A 99 29.30 -8.16 -16.93
C VAL A 99 28.26 -9.14 -16.37
N PRO A 100 27.89 -9.05 -15.07
CA PRO A 100 26.86 -9.90 -14.53
C PRO A 100 25.56 -9.70 -15.31
N THR A 101 24.99 -10.79 -15.79
CA THR A 101 23.68 -10.84 -16.44
C THR A 101 22.66 -10.13 -15.55
N GLN A 102 22.05 -9.06 -16.04
CA GLN A 102 20.93 -8.40 -15.35
C GLN A 102 19.88 -9.47 -15.04
N SER A 103 19.58 -9.66 -13.75
CA SER A 103 18.47 -10.52 -13.34
C SER A 103 17.21 -10.02 -14.03
N ALA A 104 16.65 -10.83 -14.93
CA ALA A 104 15.46 -10.45 -15.69
C ALA A 104 14.31 -10.23 -14.70
N LEU A 105 13.60 -9.09 -14.85
CA LEU A 105 12.42 -8.80 -14.04
C LEU A 105 11.35 -9.89 -14.26
N PRO A 106 10.54 -10.22 -13.24
CA PRO A 106 9.45 -11.16 -13.40
C PRO A 106 8.47 -10.70 -14.49
N PRO A 107 7.80 -11.64 -15.17
CA PRO A 107 6.79 -11.31 -16.18
C PRO A 107 5.55 -10.69 -15.53
N PHE A 108 4.77 -9.96 -16.32
CA PHE A 108 3.43 -9.53 -15.90
C PHE A 108 2.48 -10.73 -15.84
N VAL A 109 1.68 -10.78 -14.80
CA VAL A 109 0.63 -11.77 -14.55
C VAL A 109 -0.67 -11.04 -14.22
N CYS A 110 -1.81 -11.61 -14.61
CA CYS A 110 -3.14 -11.05 -14.32
C CYS A 110 -3.94 -11.92 -13.34
N GLY A 111 -3.32 -12.98 -12.81
CA GLY A 111 -3.91 -13.90 -11.84
C GLY A 111 -3.37 -13.67 -10.42
N SER A 112 -4.01 -14.33 -9.46
CA SER A 112 -3.55 -14.28 -8.07
C SER A 112 -2.18 -14.92 -7.91
N THR A 113 -1.35 -14.30 -7.10
CA THR A 113 -0.06 -14.88 -6.68
C THR A 113 0.09 -14.73 -5.18
N THR A 114 0.79 -15.68 -4.59
CA THR A 114 1.19 -15.65 -3.19
C THR A 114 2.70 -15.72 -3.13
N TRP A 115 3.29 -14.81 -2.39
CA TRP A 115 4.69 -14.85 -2.03
C TRP A 115 4.82 -15.06 -0.53
N ALA A 116 5.62 -16.05 -0.16
CA ALA A 116 5.97 -16.33 1.22
C ALA A 116 7.48 -16.62 1.28
N PRO A 117 8.14 -16.35 2.42
CA PRO A 117 9.55 -16.66 2.57
C PRO A 117 9.70 -18.18 2.57
N SER A 118 10.80 -18.69 1.99
CA SER A 118 11.05 -20.14 1.90
C SER A 118 11.24 -20.81 3.28
N GLN A 119 11.51 -20.03 4.32
CA GLN A 119 11.50 -20.47 5.71
C GLN A 119 10.60 -19.58 6.56
N PRO A 120 9.73 -20.15 7.41
CA PRO A 120 8.98 -19.37 8.37
C PRO A 120 9.95 -18.63 9.29
N ALA A 121 9.67 -17.36 9.56
CA ALA A 121 10.44 -16.60 10.54
C ALA A 121 10.44 -17.34 11.88
N SER A 122 11.61 -17.47 12.50
CA SER A 122 11.78 -18.14 13.79
C SER A 122 11.05 -17.45 14.94
N THR A 123 10.59 -16.21 14.72
CA THR A 123 9.72 -15.45 15.62
C THR A 123 8.67 -14.72 14.81
N PRO A 124 7.39 -14.71 15.21
CA PRO A 124 6.40 -13.83 14.60
C PRO A 124 6.83 -12.39 14.87
N TYR A 125 7.01 -11.62 13.81
CA TYR A 125 7.29 -10.19 13.89
C TYR A 125 6.31 -9.43 13.00
N THR A 126 6.05 -8.19 13.39
CA THR A 126 5.29 -7.25 12.57
C THR A 126 6.26 -6.29 11.91
N GLU A 127 6.20 -6.18 10.58
CA GLU A 127 6.99 -5.20 9.82
C GLU A 127 6.21 -3.94 9.58
N HIS A 128 6.87 -2.79 9.73
CA HIS A 128 6.22 -1.52 9.52
C HIS A 128 6.44 -1.05 8.09
N ILE A 129 5.35 -0.67 7.43
CA ILE A 129 5.40 0.14 6.22
C ILE A 129 5.84 1.54 6.64
N SER A 130 6.94 2.02 6.06
CA SER A 130 7.47 3.36 6.33
C SER A 130 7.17 4.35 5.19
N ASP A 131 6.91 3.87 3.98
CA ASP A 131 6.65 4.73 2.83
C ASP A 131 5.84 4.06 1.71
N LEU A 132 5.02 4.85 1.03
CA LEU A 132 4.30 4.49 -0.19
C LEU A 132 4.63 5.51 -1.28
N ARG A 133 5.20 5.05 -2.39
CA ARG A 133 5.50 5.90 -3.55
C ARG A 133 4.88 5.37 -4.83
N THR A 134 4.26 6.26 -5.59
CA THR A 134 3.77 5.95 -6.94
C THR A 134 4.63 6.64 -8.00
N GLY A 135 4.71 6.07 -9.20
CA GLY A 135 5.43 6.68 -10.32
C GLY A 135 4.98 6.15 -11.68
N VAL A 136 5.18 6.97 -12.72
CA VAL A 136 4.84 6.63 -14.12
C VAL A 136 6.08 6.13 -14.84
N HIS A 137 5.94 5.07 -15.61
CA HIS A 137 6.99 4.52 -16.48
C HIS A 137 6.43 4.14 -17.85
N SER A 138 7.32 3.88 -18.81
CA SER A 138 6.90 3.42 -20.14
C SER A 138 6.35 1.98 -20.04
N GLY A 139 5.04 1.83 -20.30
CA GLY A 139 4.35 0.54 -20.33
C GLY A 139 3.85 0.03 -18.97
N TYR A 140 4.12 0.76 -17.88
CA TYR A 140 3.64 0.42 -16.54
C TYR A 140 3.65 1.63 -15.62
N ASP A 141 2.78 1.61 -14.62
CA ASP A 141 2.88 2.49 -13.44
C ASP A 141 3.38 1.68 -12.26
N ARG A 142 4.06 2.32 -11.32
CA ARG A 142 4.70 1.65 -10.19
C ARG A 142 4.10 2.11 -8.87
N LEU A 143 3.83 1.15 -7.99
CA LEU A 143 3.74 1.36 -6.55
C LEU A 143 4.98 0.74 -5.90
N THR A 144 5.64 1.49 -5.03
CA THR A 144 6.71 1.00 -4.16
C THR A 144 6.29 1.15 -2.71
N ILE A 145 6.31 0.04 -1.98
CA ILE A 145 6.05 -0.02 -0.55
C ILE A 145 7.40 -0.25 0.14
N THR A 146 7.82 0.67 0.99
CA THR A 146 9.05 0.55 1.76
C THR A 146 8.73 0.01 3.15
N PHE A 147 9.55 -0.93 3.61
CA PHE A 147 9.45 -1.54 4.92
C PHE A 147 10.76 -1.40 5.69
N ASP A 148 10.68 -1.51 7.00
CA ASP A 148 11.87 -1.60 7.86
C ASP A 148 12.63 -2.91 7.59
N ARG A 149 11.91 -4.04 7.45
CA ARG A 149 12.43 -5.31 6.92
C ARG A 149 11.38 -5.96 6.00
N VAL A 150 11.81 -6.96 5.24
CA VAL A 150 10.94 -7.66 4.28
C VAL A 150 9.77 -8.34 5.02
N PRO A 151 8.50 -8.13 4.61
CA PRO A 151 7.35 -8.75 5.26
C PRO A 151 7.34 -10.27 5.04
N GLY A 152 6.56 -10.97 5.87
CA GLY A 152 6.39 -12.41 5.78
C GLY A 152 5.67 -12.82 4.48
N GLN A 153 4.34 -12.84 4.53
CA GLN A 153 3.51 -13.29 3.40
C GLN A 153 2.83 -12.10 2.72
N VAL A 154 2.91 -12.06 1.38
CA VAL A 154 2.21 -11.09 0.55
C VAL A 154 1.41 -11.81 -0.52
N GLU A 155 0.14 -11.50 -0.61
CA GLU A 155 -0.77 -12.02 -1.62
C GLU A 155 -1.29 -10.91 -2.51
N PHE A 156 -1.50 -11.25 -3.76
CA PHE A 156 -2.10 -10.39 -4.77
C PHE A 156 -3.35 -11.06 -5.31
N HIS A 157 -4.46 -10.34 -5.29
CA HIS A 157 -5.76 -10.82 -5.76
C HIS A 157 -6.34 -9.82 -6.77
N PRO A 158 -6.02 -9.98 -8.07
CA PRO A 158 -6.72 -9.27 -9.13
C PRO A 158 -8.21 -9.61 -9.12
N GLN A 159 -9.05 -8.61 -9.40
CA GLN A 159 -10.50 -8.76 -9.46
C GLN A 159 -11.10 -7.87 -10.53
N SER A 160 -12.30 -8.24 -11.00
CA SER A 160 -13.11 -7.37 -11.83
C SER A 160 -13.76 -6.26 -10.99
N GLY A 161 -13.84 -5.06 -11.55
CA GLY A 161 -14.38 -3.90 -10.84
C GLY A 161 -13.44 -3.33 -9.77
N THR A 162 -13.86 -2.26 -9.13
CA THR A 162 -13.05 -1.49 -8.16
C THR A 162 -13.68 -1.40 -6.78
N ALA A 163 -14.59 -2.32 -6.44
CA ALA A 163 -15.29 -2.33 -5.16
C ALA A 163 -14.54 -3.21 -4.13
N PHE A 164 -14.12 -2.61 -3.03
CA PHE A 164 -13.41 -3.26 -1.93
C PHE A 164 -14.22 -3.17 -0.63
N THR A 165 -14.03 -4.14 0.26
CA THR A 165 -14.63 -4.15 1.60
C THR A 165 -13.68 -3.49 2.58
N LEU A 166 -14.04 -2.35 3.16
CA LEU A 166 -13.27 -1.74 4.23
C LEU A 166 -13.42 -2.54 5.53
N SER A 167 -12.31 -2.91 6.13
CA SER A 167 -12.27 -3.62 7.40
C SER A 167 -11.75 -2.69 8.51
N PRO A 168 -12.30 -2.76 9.73
CA PRO A 168 -13.34 -3.69 10.20
C PRO A 168 -14.79 -3.21 9.92
N SER A 169 -14.98 -2.06 9.28
CA SER A 169 -16.31 -1.43 9.15
C SER A 169 -17.35 -2.23 8.33
N GLY A 170 -16.90 -3.10 7.43
CA GLY A 170 -17.72 -3.81 6.45
C GLY A 170 -18.22 -2.95 5.28
N MET A 171 -18.01 -1.63 5.30
CA MET A 171 -18.47 -0.71 4.27
C MET A 171 -17.78 -0.97 2.92
N ARG A 172 -18.46 -0.64 1.82
CA ARG A 172 -17.87 -0.71 0.48
C ARG A 172 -17.14 0.59 0.16
N ALA A 173 -15.94 0.48 -0.40
CA ALA A 173 -15.23 1.57 -1.06
C ALA A 173 -15.07 1.25 -2.54
N THR A 174 -15.41 2.21 -3.41
CA THR A 174 -15.22 2.09 -4.85
C THR A 174 -14.06 3.00 -5.28
N LEU A 175 -12.96 2.37 -5.67
CA LEU A 175 -11.75 3.06 -6.13
C LEU A 175 -11.92 3.54 -7.59
N LYS A 176 -11.10 4.51 -8.01
CA LYS A 176 -10.95 4.89 -9.42
C LYS A 176 -10.39 3.72 -10.24
N GLY A 177 -10.68 3.73 -11.54
CA GLY A 177 -10.27 2.68 -12.46
C GLY A 177 -11.42 1.81 -12.93
N LYS A 178 -11.08 0.67 -13.54
CA LYS A 178 -12.01 -0.30 -14.11
C LYS A 178 -11.96 -1.65 -13.40
N ASN A 179 -10.77 -2.08 -12.99
CA ASN A 179 -10.54 -3.34 -12.29
C ASN A 179 -9.70 -3.09 -11.03
N GLY A 180 -9.55 -4.12 -10.20
CA GLY A 180 -8.93 -4.01 -8.90
C GLY A 180 -7.79 -5.01 -8.72
N ILE A 181 -6.83 -4.69 -7.86
CA ILE A 181 -5.91 -5.66 -7.28
C ILE A 181 -5.95 -5.45 -5.77
N LEU A 182 -6.34 -6.47 -5.00
CA LEU A 182 -6.19 -6.46 -3.55
C LEU A 182 -4.84 -7.04 -3.18
N ILE A 183 -4.04 -6.27 -2.45
CA ILE A 183 -2.77 -6.72 -1.88
C ILE A 183 -3.04 -7.02 -0.41
N VAL A 184 -2.70 -8.21 0.06
CA VAL A 184 -2.81 -8.61 1.46
C VAL A 184 -1.43 -8.91 2.00
N MET A 185 -1.00 -8.18 3.02
CA MET A 185 0.31 -8.33 3.66
C MET A 185 0.11 -8.78 5.10
N GLN A 186 0.56 -9.99 5.42
CA GLN A 186 0.47 -10.56 6.77
C GLN A 186 1.74 -10.27 7.57
N GLY A 187 1.60 -10.13 8.89
CA GLY A 187 2.68 -9.70 9.78
C GLY A 187 3.16 -8.29 9.43
N THR A 188 2.25 -7.40 9.03
CA THR A 188 2.55 -6.04 8.61
C THR A 188 1.71 -5.03 9.38
N ASP A 189 2.28 -3.86 9.61
CA ASP A 189 1.67 -2.70 10.25
C ASP A 189 1.90 -1.47 9.36
N MET A 190 0.86 -0.65 9.17
CA MET A 190 1.01 0.62 8.48
C MET A 190 0.90 1.80 9.44
N HIS A 191 0.02 1.74 10.44
CA HIS A 191 -0.29 2.88 11.30
C HIS A 191 0.81 3.33 12.27
N THR A 192 1.83 2.50 12.54
CA THR A 192 2.90 2.85 13.48
C THR A 192 3.95 3.78 12.86
N SER A 193 4.43 3.47 11.66
CA SER A 193 5.55 4.20 11.03
C SER A 193 5.14 5.05 9.83
N TYR A 194 4.06 4.70 9.12
CA TYR A 194 3.63 5.46 7.95
C TYR A 194 2.76 6.66 8.36
N SER A 195 3.16 7.85 7.90
CA SER A 195 2.42 9.11 8.15
C SER A 195 1.85 9.75 6.88
N GLY A 196 1.97 9.07 5.74
CA GLY A 196 1.49 9.57 4.46
C GLY A 196 -0.01 9.32 4.20
N PRO A 197 -0.51 9.69 3.02
CA PRO A 197 -1.91 9.49 2.63
C PRO A 197 -2.28 8.00 2.51
N THR A 198 -3.41 7.61 3.10
CA THR A 198 -3.95 6.25 2.98
C THR A 198 -4.91 6.06 1.79
N ASP A 199 -5.08 7.11 0.98
CA ASP A 199 -5.91 7.16 -0.22
C ASP A 199 -5.20 8.08 -1.22
N ILE A 200 -4.65 7.49 -2.28
CA ILE A 200 -3.77 8.14 -3.25
C ILE A 200 -4.39 7.97 -4.63
N VAL A 201 -5.10 9.00 -5.10
CA VAL A 201 -5.56 9.10 -6.50
C VAL A 201 -4.43 9.66 -7.34
N THR A 202 -3.96 8.89 -8.33
CA THR A 202 -2.71 9.19 -9.05
C THR A 202 -2.94 9.96 -10.35
N GLY A 203 -4.07 9.72 -11.04
CA GLY A 203 -4.33 10.19 -12.39
C GLY A 203 -3.50 9.50 -13.49
N TYR A 204 -2.81 8.39 -13.18
CA TYR A 204 -1.96 7.70 -14.16
C TYR A 204 -2.78 6.81 -15.11
N SER A 205 -2.16 6.36 -16.21
CA SER A 205 -2.86 5.61 -17.26
C SER A 205 -3.16 4.17 -16.88
N GLY A 206 -2.35 3.53 -16.03
CA GLY A 206 -2.50 2.17 -15.55
C GLY A 206 -3.02 2.10 -14.11
N LEU A 207 -2.27 2.63 -13.14
CA LEU A 207 -2.62 2.67 -11.73
C LEU A 207 -3.41 3.95 -11.43
N ALA A 208 -4.70 3.85 -11.13
CA ALA A 208 -5.59 5.00 -10.94
C ALA A 208 -5.72 5.45 -9.47
N GLU A 209 -5.70 4.52 -8.53
CA GLU A 209 -5.82 4.79 -7.09
C GLU A 209 -5.10 3.72 -6.26
N VAL A 210 -4.50 4.12 -5.15
CA VAL A 210 -4.00 3.23 -4.08
C VAL A 210 -4.74 3.59 -2.80
N ARG A 211 -5.44 2.65 -2.19
CA ARG A 211 -6.19 2.90 -0.96
C ARG A 211 -5.93 1.83 0.08
N ARG A 212 -5.70 2.23 1.33
CA ARG A 212 -5.72 1.31 2.47
C ARG A 212 -7.14 0.83 2.72
N VAL A 213 -7.31 -0.49 2.68
CA VAL A 213 -8.58 -1.19 2.89
C VAL A 213 -8.67 -1.76 4.30
N GLU A 214 -7.53 -2.19 4.85
CA GLU A 214 -7.38 -2.75 6.20
C GLU A 214 -5.98 -2.44 6.74
N ASP A 215 -5.88 -2.29 8.07
CA ASP A 215 -4.65 -2.18 8.84
C ASP A 215 -5.03 -2.53 10.30
N PHE A 216 -5.12 -3.84 10.56
CA PHE A 216 -5.63 -4.38 11.81
C PHE A 216 -5.01 -5.75 12.10
N GLU A 217 -4.73 -6.06 13.37
CA GLU A 217 -4.23 -7.38 13.82
C GLU A 217 -3.02 -7.94 13.03
N GLY A 218 -2.14 -7.05 12.57
CA GLY A 218 -0.96 -7.45 11.79
C GLY A 218 -1.25 -7.79 10.33
N VAL A 219 -2.42 -7.40 9.81
CA VAL A 219 -2.77 -7.50 8.41
C VAL A 219 -2.95 -6.09 7.85
N VAL A 220 -2.22 -5.79 6.78
CA VAL A 220 -2.45 -4.59 5.97
C VAL A 220 -2.98 -5.01 4.61
N GLN A 221 -4.09 -4.40 4.20
CA GLN A 221 -4.63 -4.56 2.86
C GLN A 221 -4.61 -3.25 2.09
N LEU A 222 -4.05 -3.28 0.88
CA LEU A 222 -4.11 -2.17 -0.07
C LEU A 222 -4.95 -2.58 -1.27
N GLY A 223 -5.98 -1.79 -1.58
CA GLY A 223 -6.70 -1.86 -2.84
C GLY A 223 -6.00 -0.99 -3.88
N LEU A 224 -5.71 -1.56 -5.04
CA LEU A 224 -5.28 -0.83 -6.22
C LEU A 224 -6.44 -0.74 -7.19
N GLY A 225 -6.84 0.47 -7.53
CA GLY A 225 -7.72 0.75 -8.65
C GLY A 225 -6.89 0.85 -9.93
N VAL A 226 -7.19 0.05 -10.95
CA VAL A 226 -6.42 0.00 -12.20
C VAL A 226 -7.32 0.21 -13.42
N ASN A 227 -6.81 0.92 -14.43
CA ASN A 227 -7.58 1.24 -15.65
C ASN A 227 -7.60 0.10 -16.67
N GLY A 228 -6.67 -0.85 -16.56
CA GLY A 228 -6.49 -1.99 -17.48
C GLY A 228 -6.96 -3.33 -16.91
N ALA A 229 -6.40 -4.43 -17.42
CA ALA A 229 -6.78 -5.82 -17.10
C ALA A 229 -6.28 -6.34 -15.73
N ALA A 230 -5.90 -5.45 -14.81
CA ALA A 230 -5.33 -5.79 -13.49
C ALA A 230 -4.08 -6.70 -13.56
N CYS A 231 -3.30 -6.58 -14.64
CA CYS A 231 -2.03 -7.27 -14.80
C CYS A 231 -0.91 -6.51 -14.07
N TYR A 232 -0.10 -7.25 -13.30
CA TYR A 232 0.98 -6.70 -12.50
C TYR A 232 2.21 -7.62 -12.54
N ARG A 233 3.36 -7.09 -12.13
CA ARG A 233 4.49 -7.91 -11.66
C ARG A 233 4.96 -7.34 -10.32
N ALA A 234 5.46 -8.20 -9.46
CA ALA A 234 5.94 -7.81 -8.14
C ALA A 234 7.32 -8.41 -7.85
N PHE A 235 8.18 -7.66 -7.20
CA PHE A 235 9.52 -8.09 -6.80
C PHE A 235 10.06 -7.25 -5.63
N TYR A 236 11.08 -7.78 -4.95
CA TYR A 236 11.72 -7.08 -3.84
C TYR A 236 13.03 -6.40 -4.25
N LEU A 237 13.26 -5.23 -3.67
CA LEU A 237 14.56 -4.58 -3.65
C LEU A 237 15.05 -4.50 -2.19
N GLY A 238 16.37 -4.62 -2.01
CA GLY A 238 17.02 -4.42 -0.72
C GLY A 238 17.45 -2.96 -0.49
N SER A 239 17.86 -2.69 0.75
CA SER A 239 18.56 -1.47 1.20
C SER A 239 17.94 -0.13 0.75
N PRO A 240 16.76 0.28 1.25
CA PRO A 240 15.87 -0.39 2.22
C PRO A 240 15.00 -1.48 1.57
N ALA A 241 14.39 -2.33 2.40
CA ALA A 241 13.46 -3.36 1.95
C ALA A 241 12.26 -2.72 1.26
N ARG A 242 12.03 -3.07 -0.01
CA ARG A 242 10.95 -2.51 -0.82
C ARG A 242 10.25 -3.59 -1.60
N LEU A 243 8.92 -3.64 -1.49
CA LEU A 243 8.07 -4.34 -2.44
C LEU A 243 7.75 -3.39 -3.58
N VAL A 244 8.18 -3.75 -4.79
CA VAL A 244 7.90 -3.02 -6.01
C VAL A 244 6.81 -3.76 -6.77
N ILE A 245 5.77 -3.03 -7.15
CA ILE A 245 4.61 -3.54 -7.88
C ILE A 245 4.45 -2.67 -9.12
N ASP A 246 4.66 -3.27 -10.29
CA ASP A 246 4.41 -2.61 -11.56
C ASP A 246 3.04 -3.04 -12.05
N VAL A 247 2.15 -2.09 -12.30
CA VAL A 247 0.84 -2.26 -12.92
C VAL A 247 0.95 -1.97 -14.41
N GLN A 248 0.61 -2.93 -15.24
CA GLN A 248 0.70 -2.78 -16.69
C GLN A 248 -0.26 -1.69 -17.20
N THR A 249 0.24 -0.79 -18.04
CA THR A 249 -0.61 0.19 -18.74
C THR A 249 -1.18 -0.45 -20.00
N ALA A 250 -2.37 -0.02 -20.44
CA ALA A 250 -2.83 -0.37 -21.78
C ALA A 250 -1.88 0.25 -22.83
N SER A 251 -1.47 -0.56 -23.81
CA SER A 251 -0.70 -0.11 -24.98
C SER A 251 -1.54 0.74 -25.92
#